data_AF-A0A537YNV5-F1
#
_entry.id   AF-A0A537YNV5-F1
#
_cell.length_a   1.000
_cell.length_b   1.000
_cell.length_c   1.000
_cell.angle_alpha   90.00
_cell.angle_beta   90.00
_cell.angle_gamma   90.00
#
_symmetry.space_group_name_H-M   'P 1'
#
loop_
_entity.id
_entity.type
_entity.pdbx_description
1 polymer ?
#
loop_
_entity_poly.entity_id
_entity_poly.type
_entity_poly.pdbx_seq_one_letter_code
_entity_poly.pdbx_strand_id
1 'polypeptide(L)'
;MSRQVDRAADRGLQRAYPPLLLAWHHGARTARRVWAWLWPRLRPLLALFFRGLAAGDRLVRRCCTFLVRAATAASRVVTPARAAAVVLIGAGALLVVSQCIDYRAVEIGQPGYADLPDVAQVPTTAAKTAGAAHFYLLVPVGLAAIALGVVALRREARRLGLLVAVLGLLSLALILLVDLPAGLDEGSQTSRFAGASAVLEDGFYAELAAAGGLLFAGLLYYARPCRIRISLSGRAARARRRRPRRRASSRAKVARSA
;
A
#
# COMPACT_ATOMS: atom_id res chain seq x y z
N MET A 1 9.16 14.10 -65.16
CA MET A 1 9.57 12.68 -65.10
C MET A 1 8.63 11.78 -64.27
N SER A 2 7.90 12.27 -63.26
CA SER A 2 7.03 11.44 -62.40
C SER A 2 5.95 10.63 -63.13
N ARG A 3 5.21 11.26 -64.07
CA ARG A 3 4.08 10.60 -64.77
C ARG A 3 4.47 9.37 -65.61
N GLN A 4 5.71 9.27 -66.06
CA GLN A 4 6.17 8.09 -66.81
C GLN A 4 6.53 6.94 -65.87
N VAL A 5 7.06 7.24 -64.69
CA VAL A 5 7.36 6.26 -63.64
C VAL A 5 6.06 5.65 -63.11
N ASP A 6 5.02 6.46 -62.86
CA ASP A 6 3.71 5.98 -62.40
C ASP A 6 3.04 5.02 -63.41
N ARG A 7 3.10 5.34 -64.71
CA ARG A 7 2.54 4.47 -65.77
C ARG A 7 3.35 3.18 -65.97
N ALA A 8 4.63 3.18 -65.63
CA ALA A 8 5.44 1.98 -65.67
C ALA A 8 5.13 1.08 -64.46
N ALA A 9 4.98 1.68 -63.27
CA ALA A 9 4.59 0.98 -62.05
C ALA A 9 3.19 0.36 -62.16
N ASP A 10 2.20 1.09 -62.69
CA ASP A 10 0.82 0.60 -62.84
C ASP A 10 0.74 -0.56 -63.85
N ARG A 11 1.47 -0.49 -64.96
CA ARG A 11 1.59 -1.61 -65.91
C ARG A 11 2.31 -2.82 -65.30
N GLY A 12 3.28 -2.60 -64.41
CA GLY A 12 3.91 -3.65 -63.63
C GLY A 12 2.93 -4.35 -62.69
N LEU A 13 2.13 -3.57 -61.94
CA LEU A 13 1.08 -4.07 -61.05
C LEU A 13 0.00 -4.86 -61.79
N GLN A 14 -0.51 -4.35 -62.91
CA GLN A 14 -1.53 -5.03 -63.71
C GLN A 14 -1.03 -6.37 -64.29
N ARG A 15 0.26 -6.47 -64.62
CA ARG A 15 0.88 -7.73 -65.07
C ARG A 15 1.13 -8.71 -63.91
N ALA A 16 1.48 -8.21 -62.73
CA ALA A 16 1.71 -9.02 -61.54
C ALA A 16 0.42 -9.46 -60.83
N TYR A 17 -0.70 -8.75 -61.04
CA TYR A 17 -1.96 -9.00 -60.38
C TYR A 17 -2.57 -10.40 -60.66
N PRO A 18 -2.70 -10.87 -61.92
CA PRO A 18 -3.26 -12.20 -62.19
C PRO A 18 -2.50 -13.37 -61.55
N PRO A 19 -1.15 -13.46 -61.61
CA PRO A 19 -0.43 -14.55 -60.94
C PRO A 19 -0.50 -14.44 -59.41
N LEU A 20 -0.52 -13.22 -58.84
CA LEU A 20 -0.75 -13.03 -57.40
C LEU A 20 -2.13 -13.52 -56.96
N LEU A 21 -3.17 -13.24 -57.75
CA LEU A 21 -4.53 -13.66 -57.42
C LEU A 21 -4.67 -15.19 -57.49
N LEU A 22 -4.03 -15.84 -58.47
CA LEU A 22 -4.01 -17.31 -58.57
C LEU A 22 -3.21 -17.94 -57.43
N ALA A 23 -2.03 -17.39 -57.10
CA ALA A 23 -1.22 -17.82 -55.96
C ALA A 23 -2.00 -17.68 -54.65
N TRP A 24 -2.77 -16.59 -54.48
CA TRP A 24 -3.65 -16.39 -53.33
C TRP A 24 -4.77 -17.44 -53.27
N HIS A 25 -5.43 -17.77 -54.39
CA HIS A 25 -6.50 -18.76 -54.40
C HIS A 25 -6.00 -20.17 -54.10
N HIS A 26 -4.81 -20.54 -54.60
CA HIS A 26 -4.16 -21.81 -54.26
C HIS A 26 -3.67 -21.84 -52.82
N GLY A 27 -3.07 -20.75 -52.33
CA GLY A 27 -2.70 -20.57 -50.92
C GLY A 27 -3.92 -20.66 -49.99
N ALA A 28 -5.04 -20.05 -50.35
CA ALA A 28 -6.26 -20.06 -49.56
C ALA A 28 -6.94 -21.43 -49.51
N ARG A 29 -6.79 -22.27 -50.55
CA ARG A 29 -7.31 -23.65 -50.55
C ARG A 29 -6.45 -24.57 -49.69
N THR A 30 -5.13 -24.47 -49.81
CA THR A 30 -4.19 -25.25 -48.99
C THR A 30 -4.30 -24.84 -47.53
N ALA A 31 -4.33 -23.54 -47.23
CA ALA A 31 -4.56 -23.01 -45.88
C ALA A 31 -5.89 -23.51 -45.28
N ARG A 32 -6.99 -23.53 -46.05
CA ARG A 32 -8.28 -24.07 -45.58
C ARG A 32 -8.22 -25.57 -45.28
N ARG A 33 -7.51 -26.37 -46.07
CA ARG A 33 -7.33 -27.81 -45.82
C ARG A 33 -6.49 -28.06 -44.57
N VAL A 34 -5.38 -27.34 -44.43
CA VAL A 34 -4.53 -27.39 -43.23
C VAL A 34 -5.36 -26.99 -42.02
N TRP A 35 -6.10 -25.89 -42.11
CA TRP A 35 -6.98 -25.42 -41.04
C TRP A 35 -8.07 -26.43 -40.67
N ALA A 36 -8.76 -27.02 -41.66
CA ALA A 36 -9.80 -28.02 -41.42
C ALA A 36 -9.25 -29.28 -40.73
N TRP A 37 -8.00 -29.66 -41.02
CA TRP A 37 -7.33 -30.78 -40.35
C TRP A 37 -6.80 -30.42 -38.95
N LEU A 38 -6.28 -29.19 -38.77
CA LEU A 38 -5.72 -28.72 -37.49
C LEU A 38 -6.83 -28.38 -36.47
N TRP A 39 -7.95 -27.85 -36.93
CA TRP A 39 -9.02 -27.30 -36.09
C TRP A 39 -9.64 -28.31 -35.11
N PRO A 40 -9.99 -29.55 -35.51
CA PRO A 40 -10.51 -30.56 -34.59
C PRO A 40 -9.54 -30.90 -33.46
N ARG A 41 -8.22 -30.79 -33.70
CA ARG A 41 -7.17 -31.05 -32.71
C ARG A 41 -6.91 -29.87 -31.79
N LEU A 42 -7.00 -28.65 -32.30
CA LEU A 42 -6.87 -27.42 -31.48
C LEU A 42 -8.10 -27.15 -30.61
N ARG A 43 -9.30 -27.50 -31.09
CA ARG A 43 -10.57 -27.23 -30.39
C ARG A 43 -10.62 -27.76 -28.94
N PRO A 44 -10.24 -29.01 -28.61
CA PRO A 44 -10.23 -29.47 -27.22
C PRO A 44 -9.19 -28.74 -26.36
N LEU A 45 -8.03 -28.39 -26.91
CA LEU A 45 -7.00 -27.63 -26.19
C LEU A 45 -7.48 -26.22 -25.86
N LEU A 46 -8.07 -25.53 -26.83
CA LEU A 46 -8.70 -24.22 -26.60
C LEU A 46 -9.84 -24.31 -25.59
N ALA A 47 -10.68 -25.35 -25.66
CA ALA A 47 -11.75 -25.55 -24.69
C ALA A 47 -11.23 -25.80 -23.26
N LEU A 48 -10.16 -26.60 -23.12
CA LEU A 48 -9.48 -26.82 -21.83
C LEU A 48 -8.86 -25.52 -21.31
N PHE A 49 -8.20 -24.75 -22.17
CA PHE A 49 -7.62 -23.45 -21.83
C PHE A 49 -8.68 -22.48 -21.31
N PHE A 50 -9.79 -22.28 -22.04
CA PHE A 50 -10.87 -21.38 -21.60
C PHE A 50 -11.59 -21.90 -20.35
N ARG A 51 -11.73 -23.22 -20.17
CA ARG A 51 -12.27 -23.80 -18.93
C ARG A 51 -11.34 -23.56 -17.74
N GLY A 52 -10.03 -23.69 -17.94
CA GLY A 52 -9.02 -23.38 -16.93
C GLY A 52 -9.07 -21.91 -16.53
N LEU A 53 -9.14 -21.01 -17.51
CA LEU A 53 -9.25 -19.57 -17.28
C LEU A 53 -10.54 -19.22 -16.52
N ALA A 54 -11.68 -19.82 -16.90
CA ALA A 54 -12.95 -19.64 -16.20
C ALA A 54 -12.94 -20.23 -14.77
N ALA A 55 -12.25 -21.34 -14.54
CA ALA A 55 -12.05 -21.89 -13.20
C ALA A 55 -11.16 -20.97 -12.34
N GLY A 56 -10.12 -20.41 -12.94
CA GLY A 56 -9.25 -19.39 -12.33
C GLY A 56 -10.03 -18.16 -11.88
N ASP A 57 -10.86 -17.56 -12.74
CA ASP A 57 -11.69 -16.40 -12.37
C ASP A 57 -12.65 -16.73 -11.21
N ARG A 58 -13.28 -17.92 -11.22
CA ARG A 58 -14.13 -18.37 -10.12
C ARG A 58 -13.35 -18.52 -8.82
N LEU A 59 -12.14 -19.05 -8.88
CA LEU A 59 -11.28 -19.22 -7.71
C LEU A 59 -10.87 -17.86 -7.14
N VAL A 60 -10.43 -16.93 -8.00
CA VAL A 60 -10.09 -15.55 -7.60
C VAL A 60 -11.28 -14.87 -6.93
N ARG A 61 -12.49 -14.92 -7.53
CA ARG A 61 -13.69 -14.34 -6.94
C ARG A 61 -14.07 -14.98 -5.60
N ARG A 62 -13.92 -16.30 -5.46
CA ARG A 62 -14.13 -17.01 -4.19
C ARG A 62 -13.11 -16.56 -3.13
N CYS A 63 -11.84 -16.45 -3.49
CA CYS A 63 -10.80 -15.94 -2.60
C CYS A 63 -11.08 -14.50 -2.19
N CYS A 64 -11.40 -13.59 -3.12
CA CYS A 64 -11.73 -12.21 -2.80
C CYS A 64 -12.95 -12.12 -1.87
N THR A 65 -14.02 -12.86 -2.15
CA THR A 65 -15.22 -12.85 -1.29
C THR A 65 -14.95 -13.45 0.09
N PHE A 66 -14.13 -14.50 0.18
CA PHE A 66 -13.68 -15.05 1.44
C PHE A 66 -12.84 -14.05 2.24
N LEU A 67 -11.85 -13.41 1.61
CA LEU A 67 -11.00 -12.39 2.23
C LEU A 67 -11.82 -11.19 2.72
N VAL A 68 -12.78 -10.71 1.92
CA VAL A 68 -13.68 -9.63 2.33
C VAL A 68 -14.52 -10.03 3.54
N ARG A 69 -15.04 -11.27 3.57
CA ARG A 69 -15.80 -11.79 4.72
C ARG A 69 -14.93 -11.95 5.96
N ALA A 70 -13.71 -12.48 5.81
CA ALA A 70 -12.75 -12.62 6.89
C ALA A 70 -12.35 -11.25 7.45
N ALA A 71 -12.03 -10.28 6.59
CA ALA A 71 -11.75 -8.90 6.99
C ALA A 71 -12.96 -8.26 7.68
N THR A 72 -14.18 -8.53 7.20
CA THR A 72 -15.41 -8.01 7.82
C THR A 72 -15.64 -8.64 9.21
N ALA A 73 -15.46 -9.94 9.35
CA ALA A 73 -15.56 -10.65 10.63
C ALA A 73 -14.49 -10.16 11.62
N ALA A 74 -13.25 -10.03 11.17
CA ALA A 74 -12.15 -9.46 11.95
C ALA A 74 -12.46 -8.01 12.38
N SER A 75 -13.05 -7.19 11.50
CA SER A 75 -13.40 -5.80 11.80
C SER A 75 -14.53 -5.65 12.84
N ARG A 76 -15.32 -6.72 13.08
CA ARG A 76 -16.32 -6.74 14.17
C ARG A 76 -15.67 -6.89 15.54
N VAL A 77 -14.50 -7.53 15.62
CA VAL A 77 -13.75 -7.76 16.87
C VAL A 77 -12.68 -6.69 17.06
N VAL A 78 -11.97 -6.34 15.98
CA VAL A 78 -10.93 -5.32 15.92
C VAL A 78 -11.48 -4.10 15.20
N THR A 79 -12.00 -3.12 15.95
CA THR A 79 -12.38 -1.86 15.31
C THR A 79 -11.14 -1.19 14.73
N PRO A 80 -11.19 -0.61 13.51
CA PRO A 80 -10.02 0.05 12.91
C PRO A 80 -9.40 1.11 13.81
N ALA A 81 -10.23 1.78 14.62
CA ALA A 81 -9.81 2.72 15.65
C ALA A 81 -8.92 2.08 16.73
N ARG A 82 -9.29 0.88 17.20
CA ARG A 82 -8.50 0.16 18.21
C ARG A 82 -7.22 -0.41 17.61
N ALA A 83 -7.27 -0.96 16.40
CA ALA A 83 -6.06 -1.37 15.68
C ALA A 83 -5.07 -0.22 15.53
N ALA A 84 -5.52 0.92 14.99
CA ALA A 84 -4.66 2.08 14.81
C ALA A 84 -4.11 2.61 16.15
N ALA A 85 -4.91 2.59 17.23
CA ALA A 85 -4.42 3.01 18.54
C ALA A 85 -3.43 2.01 19.17
N VAL A 86 -3.58 0.71 18.94
CA VAL A 86 -2.57 -0.30 19.34
C VAL A 86 -1.27 -0.11 18.56
N VAL A 87 -1.35 0.15 17.26
CA VAL A 87 -0.16 0.48 16.44
C VAL A 87 0.51 1.75 16.95
N LEU A 88 -0.25 2.79 17.32
CA LEU A 88 0.30 4.01 17.94
C LEU A 88 1.05 3.71 19.23
N ILE A 89 0.49 2.87 20.11
CA ILE A 89 1.15 2.45 21.36
C ILE A 89 2.42 1.67 21.06
N GLY A 90 2.35 0.72 20.12
CA GLY A 90 3.50 -0.08 19.69
C GLY A 90 4.62 0.78 19.11
N ALA A 91 4.31 1.73 18.23
CA ALA A 91 5.28 2.66 17.66
C ALA A 91 5.89 3.57 18.74
N GLY A 92 5.09 4.06 19.70
CA GLY A 92 5.62 4.83 20.83
C GLY A 92 6.54 4.01 21.74
N ALA A 93 6.21 2.73 21.98
CA ALA A 93 7.07 1.83 22.75
C ALA A 93 8.37 1.51 22.02
N LEU A 94 8.31 1.26 20.70
CA LEU A 94 9.49 1.07 19.86
C LEU A 94 10.40 2.30 19.89
N LEU A 95 9.84 3.51 19.84
CA LEU A 95 10.61 4.76 19.94
C LEU A 95 11.34 4.90 21.29
N VAL A 96 10.75 4.38 22.38
CA VAL A 96 11.41 4.37 23.69
C VAL A 96 12.52 3.32 23.73
N VAL A 97 12.24 2.11 23.24
CA VAL A 97 13.21 0.99 23.24
C VAL A 97 14.41 1.31 22.36
N SER A 98 14.22 1.97 21.23
CA SER A 98 15.30 2.31 20.31
C SER A 98 16.35 3.24 20.93
N GLN A 99 15.98 4.04 21.95
CA GLN A 99 16.92 4.88 22.70
C GLN A 99 17.98 4.08 23.46
N CYS A 100 17.73 2.79 23.68
CA CYS A 100 18.64 1.87 24.38
C CYS A 100 19.44 0.99 23.42
N ILE A 101 19.24 1.12 22.10
CA ILE A 101 19.95 0.35 21.07
C ILE A 101 21.07 1.22 20.49
N ASP A 102 22.18 0.60 20.14
CA ASP A 102 23.27 1.28 19.43
C ASP A 102 22.76 1.81 18.10
N TYR A 103 22.92 3.12 17.89
CA TYR A 103 22.42 3.80 16.69
C TYR A 103 23.54 4.14 15.71
N ARG A 104 24.78 4.15 16.19
CA ARG A 104 25.97 4.35 15.36
C ARG A 104 27.16 3.59 15.91
N ALA A 105 28.09 3.30 15.01
CA ALA A 105 29.43 2.84 15.32
C ALA A 105 30.45 3.44 14.33
N VAL A 106 31.73 3.31 14.65
CA VAL A 106 32.83 3.62 13.71
C VAL A 106 33.56 2.33 13.38
N GLU A 107 33.53 1.98 12.11
CA GLU A 107 34.24 0.85 11.54
C GLU A 107 35.68 1.24 11.20
N ILE A 108 36.62 0.33 11.43
CA ILE A 108 38.04 0.57 11.19
C ILE A 108 38.54 -0.33 10.07
N GLY A 109 39.17 0.28 9.05
CA GLY A 109 39.92 -0.44 8.03
C GLY A 109 39.08 -1.01 6.89
N GLN A 110 37.90 -0.45 6.62
CA GLN A 110 36.91 -0.90 5.63
C GLN A 110 37.48 -1.41 4.28
N PRO A 111 38.47 -0.75 3.62
CA PRO A 111 39.00 -1.26 2.35
C PRO A 111 39.64 -2.65 2.45
N GLY A 112 40.18 -3.00 3.63
CA GLY A 112 40.87 -4.27 3.85
C GLY A 112 39.95 -5.46 4.17
N TYR A 113 38.69 -5.21 4.50
CA TYR A 113 37.72 -6.23 4.91
C TYR A 113 36.59 -6.48 3.89
N ALA A 114 36.51 -5.66 2.84
CA ALA A 114 35.43 -5.72 1.85
C ALA A 114 35.23 -7.09 1.19
N ASP A 115 36.33 -7.85 0.99
CA ASP A 115 36.31 -9.17 0.33
C ASP A 115 36.31 -10.35 1.31
N LEU A 116 36.20 -10.09 2.63
CA LEU A 116 36.35 -11.10 3.68
C LEU A 116 35.13 -11.27 4.61
N PRO A 117 33.87 -11.09 4.16
CA PRO A 117 32.71 -11.13 5.07
C PRO A 117 32.52 -12.48 5.78
N ASP A 118 32.98 -13.58 5.17
CA ASP A 118 32.88 -14.94 5.74
C ASP A 118 34.04 -15.31 6.67
N VAL A 119 35.13 -14.52 6.66
CA VAL A 119 36.38 -14.84 7.38
C VAL A 119 36.58 -13.91 8.58
N ALA A 120 36.27 -12.62 8.44
CA ALA A 120 36.41 -11.65 9.52
C ALA A 120 35.40 -10.52 9.38
N GLN A 121 34.75 -10.17 10.49
CA GLN A 121 33.89 -8.98 10.56
C GLN A 121 34.74 -7.72 10.76
N VAL A 122 34.25 -6.61 10.22
CA VAL A 122 34.90 -5.31 10.37
C VAL A 122 34.88 -4.92 11.85
N PRO A 123 36.03 -4.59 12.46
CA PRO A 123 36.05 -4.17 13.85
C PRO A 123 35.34 -2.83 14.00
N THR A 124 34.33 -2.81 14.87
CA THR A 124 33.58 -1.61 15.24
C THR A 124 34.08 -1.05 16.58
N THR A 125 34.13 0.28 16.68
CA THR A 125 34.49 1.00 17.90
C THR A 125 33.56 2.19 18.12
N ALA A 126 33.61 2.76 19.34
CA ALA A 126 32.86 3.97 19.70
C ALA A 126 31.34 3.86 19.45
N ALA A 127 30.79 2.65 19.60
CA ALA A 127 29.36 2.42 19.58
C ALA A 127 28.68 3.31 20.62
N LYS A 128 27.59 3.96 20.20
CA LYS A 128 26.79 4.80 21.08
C LYS A 128 25.33 4.46 20.90
N THR A 129 24.61 4.39 22.02
CA THR A 129 23.15 4.37 22.02
C THR A 129 22.61 5.75 21.64
N ALA A 130 21.45 5.78 20.99
CA ALA A 130 20.82 7.05 20.62
C ALA A 130 20.52 7.93 21.84
N GLY A 131 20.07 7.32 22.94
CA GLY A 131 19.80 8.03 24.19
C GLY A 131 21.05 8.70 24.78
N ALA A 132 22.21 8.05 24.71
CA ALA A 132 23.48 8.60 25.19
C ALA A 132 23.98 9.77 24.32
N ALA A 133 23.66 9.77 23.02
CA ALA A 133 24.04 10.87 22.15
C ALA A 133 23.19 12.12 22.41
N HIS A 134 21.89 11.98 22.69
CA HIS A 134 20.94 13.09 22.65
C HIS A 134 20.06 13.19 23.91
N PHE A 135 20.61 12.84 25.07
CA PHE A 135 19.96 13.00 26.39
C PHE A 135 18.57 12.38 26.49
N TYR A 136 18.33 11.27 25.77
CA TYR A 136 17.04 10.57 25.78
C TYR A 136 15.84 11.46 25.39
N LEU A 137 16.05 12.48 24.53
CA LEU A 137 15.01 13.45 24.15
C LEU A 137 13.75 12.83 23.53
N LEU A 138 13.88 11.71 22.83
CA LEU A 138 12.74 11.02 22.21
C LEU A 138 11.98 10.09 23.18
N VAL A 139 12.54 9.77 24.35
CA VAL A 139 11.82 9.01 25.41
C VAL A 139 10.53 9.71 25.85
N PRO A 140 10.52 10.99 26.27
CA PRO A 140 9.29 11.67 26.65
C PRO A 140 8.30 11.77 25.49
N VAL A 141 8.78 11.87 24.25
CA VAL A 141 7.92 11.88 23.05
C VAL A 141 7.23 10.52 22.86
N GLY A 142 7.98 9.42 22.97
CA GLY A 142 7.44 8.06 22.91
C GLY A 142 6.43 7.78 24.02
N LEU A 143 6.72 8.19 25.26
CA LEU A 143 5.78 8.08 26.39
C LEU A 143 4.51 8.90 26.18
N ALA A 144 4.63 10.12 25.66
CA ALA A 144 3.48 10.96 25.32
C ALA A 144 2.61 10.30 24.22
N ALA A 145 3.23 9.71 23.20
CA ALA A 145 2.53 8.98 22.16
C ALA A 145 1.78 7.76 22.70
N ILE A 146 2.38 6.98 23.61
CA ILE A 146 1.74 5.86 24.30
C ILE A 146 0.52 6.36 25.09
N ALA A 147 0.68 7.41 25.89
CA ALA A 147 -0.41 7.98 26.69
C ALA A 147 -1.57 8.46 25.79
N LEU A 148 -1.27 9.16 24.70
CA LEU A 148 -2.27 9.59 23.71
C LEU A 148 -2.95 8.39 23.04
N GLY A 149 -2.22 7.33 22.74
CA GLY A 149 -2.75 6.06 22.20
C GLY A 149 -3.73 5.38 23.17
N VAL A 150 -3.39 5.32 24.47
CA VAL A 150 -4.27 4.77 25.52
C VAL A 150 -5.53 5.64 25.68
N VAL A 151 -5.39 6.97 25.68
CA VAL A 151 -6.56 7.88 25.75
C VAL A 151 -7.41 7.76 24.49
N ALA A 152 -6.80 7.57 23.32
CA ALA A 152 -7.47 7.32 22.05
C ALA A 152 -8.33 6.04 22.09
N LEU A 153 -7.84 4.96 22.71
CA LEU A 153 -8.62 3.74 22.94
C LEU A 153 -9.86 3.98 23.81
N ARG A 154 -9.77 4.86 24.81
CA ARG A 154 -10.84 5.12 25.78
C ARG A 154 -11.88 6.12 25.28
N ARG A 155 -11.44 7.23 24.67
CA ARG A 155 -12.30 8.40 24.37
C ARG A 155 -12.75 8.47 22.91
N GLU A 156 -12.22 7.61 22.03
CA GLU A 156 -12.47 7.66 20.57
C GLU A 156 -12.31 9.08 19.97
N ALA A 157 -11.42 9.90 20.53
CA ALA A 157 -11.20 11.28 20.09
C ALA A 157 -10.23 11.33 18.91
N ARG A 158 -10.72 11.69 17.72
CA ARG A 158 -9.95 11.68 16.45
C ARG A 158 -8.76 12.63 16.45
N ARG A 159 -8.91 13.81 17.06
CA ARG A 159 -7.87 14.85 17.10
C ARG A 159 -6.59 14.38 17.80
N LEU A 160 -6.67 13.37 18.67
CA LEU A 160 -5.49 12.76 19.27
C LEU A 160 -4.56 12.13 18.22
N GLY A 161 -5.11 11.57 17.13
CA GLY A 161 -4.29 11.06 16.03
C GLY A 161 -3.47 12.16 15.35
N LEU A 162 -4.04 13.36 15.20
CA LEU A 162 -3.31 14.51 14.66
C LEU A 162 -2.17 14.94 15.59
N LEU A 163 -2.40 14.98 16.91
CA LEU A 163 -1.35 15.29 17.88
C LEU A 163 -0.21 14.28 17.80
N VAL A 164 -0.53 12.98 17.73
CA VAL A 164 0.51 11.95 17.60
C VAL A 164 1.22 12.03 16.25
N ALA A 165 0.51 12.36 15.17
CA ALA A 165 1.12 12.59 13.87
C ALA A 165 2.14 13.75 13.90
N VAL A 166 1.81 14.85 14.59
CA VAL A 166 2.74 15.96 14.79
C VAL A 166 3.96 15.53 15.60
N LEU A 167 3.77 14.75 16.68
CA LEU A 167 4.90 14.19 17.44
C LEU A 167 5.80 13.29 16.58
N GLY A 168 5.21 12.43 15.75
CA GLY A 168 5.96 11.60 14.80
C GLY A 168 6.73 12.42 13.77
N LEU A 169 6.11 13.48 13.23
CA LEU A 169 6.78 14.40 12.30
C LEU A 169 7.95 15.15 12.95
N LEU A 170 7.76 15.66 14.17
CA LEU A 170 8.83 16.32 14.93
C LEU A 170 9.96 15.35 15.25
N SER A 171 9.64 14.11 15.60
CA SER A 171 10.64 13.06 15.84
C SER A 171 11.44 12.76 14.57
N LEU A 172 10.76 12.60 13.42
CA LEU A 172 11.45 12.43 12.13
C LEU A 172 12.35 13.62 11.80
N ALA A 173 11.90 14.85 12.07
CA ALA A 173 12.71 16.04 11.84
C ALA A 173 13.97 16.03 12.72
N LEU A 174 13.85 15.66 14.00
CA LEU A 174 15.01 15.52 14.88
C LEU A 174 15.97 14.44 14.38
N ILE A 175 15.45 13.26 14.03
CA ILE A 175 16.27 12.14 13.52
C ILE A 175 17.04 12.55 12.27
N LEU A 176 16.40 13.23 11.32
CA LEU A 176 17.03 13.59 10.05
C LEU A 176 17.96 14.80 10.15
N LEU A 177 17.66 15.77 11.01
CA LEU A 177 18.42 17.02 11.12
C LEU A 177 19.52 16.98 12.19
N VAL A 178 19.42 16.07 13.17
CA VAL A 178 20.34 15.96 14.30
C VAL A 178 20.99 14.58 14.33
N ASP A 179 20.19 13.52 14.38
CA ASP A 179 20.72 12.18 14.66
C ASP A 179 21.48 11.61 13.46
N LEU A 180 20.98 11.82 12.23
CA LEU A 180 21.62 11.41 10.99
C LEU A 180 23.01 12.06 10.80
N PRO A 181 23.15 13.40 10.82
CA PRO A 181 24.47 14.01 10.68
C PRO A 181 25.40 13.68 11.84
N ALA A 182 24.90 13.59 13.08
CA ALA A 182 25.70 13.18 14.23
C ALA A 182 26.12 11.69 14.15
N GLY A 183 25.28 10.84 13.56
CA GLY A 183 25.51 9.42 13.36
C GLY A 183 26.59 9.13 12.32
N LEU A 184 26.70 9.98 11.31
CA LEU A 184 27.69 9.91 10.24
C LEU A 184 29.00 10.67 10.55
N ASP A 185 29.12 11.27 11.74
CA ASP A 185 30.35 11.94 12.16
C ASP A 185 31.35 10.93 12.76
N GLU A 186 32.46 10.71 12.06
CA GLU A 186 33.54 9.83 12.51
C GLU A 186 34.30 10.40 13.71
N GLY A 187 34.23 11.73 13.92
CA GLY A 187 34.86 12.44 15.01
C GLY A 187 36.37 12.19 15.10
N SER A 188 36.87 12.00 16.31
CA SER A 188 38.30 11.82 16.59
C SER A 188 38.87 10.46 16.16
N GLN A 189 38.06 9.56 15.57
CA GLN A 189 38.56 8.24 15.16
C GLN A 189 39.37 8.32 13.87
N THR A 190 39.08 9.29 13.00
CA THR A 190 39.81 9.54 11.74
C THR A 190 41.28 9.91 11.97
N SER A 191 41.62 10.50 13.12
CA SER A 191 42.99 10.82 13.49
C SER A 191 43.74 9.66 14.16
N ARG A 192 43.03 8.63 14.63
CA ARG A 192 43.59 7.48 15.33
C ARG A 192 43.74 6.26 14.43
N PHE A 193 42.84 6.09 13.47
CA PHE A 193 42.77 4.90 12.64
C PHE A 193 42.61 5.28 11.16
N ALA A 194 43.45 4.67 10.32
CA ALA A 194 43.34 4.80 8.87
C ALA A 194 42.10 4.04 8.38
N GLY A 195 41.29 4.68 7.54
CA GLY A 195 40.05 4.09 7.02
C GLY A 195 38.94 3.96 8.07
N ALA A 196 38.91 4.85 9.07
CA ALA A 196 37.77 4.99 9.97
C ALA A 196 36.56 5.53 9.18
N SER A 197 35.41 4.86 9.29
CA SER A 197 34.16 5.28 8.64
C SER A 197 33.01 5.11 9.62
N ALA A 198 32.16 6.14 9.71
CA ALA A 198 30.96 6.10 10.55
C ALA A 198 29.86 5.34 9.82
N VAL A 199 29.20 4.45 10.55
CA VAL A 199 28.06 3.67 10.07
C VAL A 199 26.87 3.83 11.00
N LEU A 200 25.69 3.83 10.39
CA LEU A 200 24.42 3.82 11.09
C LEU A 200 24.04 2.38 11.41
N GLU A 201 23.67 2.15 12.66
CA GLU A 201 23.32 0.84 13.19
C GLU A 201 21.79 0.67 13.25
N ASP A 202 21.36 -0.54 13.64
CA ASP A 202 19.94 -0.91 13.76
C ASP A 202 19.12 0.06 14.62
N GLY A 203 19.72 0.68 15.64
CA GLY A 203 19.06 1.67 16.49
C GLY A 203 18.55 2.89 15.71
N PHE A 204 19.32 3.37 14.73
CA PHE A 204 18.91 4.51 13.89
C PHE A 204 17.69 4.15 13.03
N TYR A 205 17.71 2.97 12.40
CA TYR A 205 16.61 2.49 11.58
C TYR A 205 15.35 2.19 12.42
N ALA A 206 15.53 1.70 13.65
CA ALA A 206 14.44 1.50 14.59
C ALA A 206 13.76 2.82 14.98
N GLU A 207 14.52 3.88 15.23
CA GLU A 207 13.99 5.23 15.51
C GLU A 207 13.23 5.80 14.33
N LEU A 208 13.83 5.73 13.14
CA LEU A 208 13.22 6.20 11.91
C LEU A 208 11.90 5.48 11.63
N ALA A 209 11.88 4.15 11.79
CA ALA A 209 10.68 3.33 11.62
C ALA A 209 9.62 3.64 12.69
N ALA A 210 10.01 3.84 13.95
CA ALA A 210 9.10 4.18 15.03
C ALA A 210 8.46 5.57 14.84
N ALA A 211 9.26 6.58 14.48
CA ALA A 211 8.80 7.94 14.20
C ALA A 211 7.87 7.99 12.97
N GLY A 212 8.26 7.30 11.88
CA GLY A 212 7.41 7.11 10.71
C GLY A 212 6.10 6.39 11.06
N GLY A 213 6.18 5.34 11.87
CA GLY A 213 5.03 4.61 12.40
C GLY A 213 4.06 5.52 13.16
N LEU A 214 4.56 6.39 14.04
CA LEU A 214 3.75 7.38 14.76
C LEU A 214 3.07 8.36 13.81
N LEU A 215 3.81 8.89 12.82
CA LEU A 215 3.27 9.81 11.83
C LEU A 215 2.12 9.17 11.04
N PHE A 216 2.37 8.03 10.40
CA PHE A 216 1.39 7.39 9.53
C PHE A 216 0.22 6.81 10.31
N ALA A 217 0.45 6.17 11.46
CA ALA A 217 -0.64 5.65 12.29
C ALA A 217 -1.47 6.77 12.92
N GLY A 218 -0.85 7.91 13.27
CA GLY A 218 -1.54 9.11 13.73
C GLY A 218 -2.47 9.70 12.66
N LEU A 219 -1.95 9.86 11.43
CA LEU A 219 -2.73 10.32 10.28
C LEU A 219 -3.87 9.36 9.93
N LEU A 220 -3.60 8.05 9.93
CA LEU A 220 -4.61 7.02 9.67
C LEU A 220 -5.71 7.03 10.75
N TYR A 221 -5.32 7.17 12.02
CA TYR A 221 -6.26 7.28 13.13
C TYR A 221 -7.12 8.55 13.02
N TYR A 222 -6.54 9.67 12.58
CA TYR A 222 -7.25 10.93 12.35
C TYR A 222 -8.22 10.83 11.16
N ALA A 223 -7.75 10.28 10.03
CA ALA A 223 -8.47 10.16 8.76
C ALA A 223 -9.62 9.13 8.78
N ARG A 224 -9.77 8.36 9.86
CA ARG A 224 -10.83 7.35 9.98
C ARG A 224 -12.20 7.98 9.65
N PRO A 225 -13.04 7.33 8.83
CA PRO A 225 -14.32 7.91 8.43
C PRO A 225 -15.14 8.23 9.67
N CYS A 226 -15.74 9.44 9.72
CA CYS A 226 -16.78 9.75 10.70
C CYS A 226 -17.73 8.57 10.70
N ARG A 227 -17.96 7.94 11.86
CA ARG A 227 -19.20 7.18 12.03
C ARG A 227 -20.25 8.25 11.88
N ILE A 228 -20.66 8.50 10.63
CA ILE A 228 -21.91 9.15 10.32
C ILE A 228 -22.87 8.27 11.09
N ARG A 229 -23.28 8.72 12.28
CA ARG A 229 -24.51 8.25 12.90
C ARG A 229 -25.48 8.50 11.77
N ILE A 230 -25.78 7.46 10.98
CA ILE A 230 -26.91 7.46 10.07
C ILE A 230 -28.04 7.70 11.04
N SER A 231 -28.37 8.98 11.16
CA SER A 231 -29.20 9.47 12.21
C SER A 231 -30.48 8.69 12.04
N LEU A 232 -30.94 8.08 13.11
CA LEU A 232 -32.27 7.50 13.16
C LEU A 232 -33.33 8.53 12.73
N SER A 233 -33.00 9.83 12.62
CA SER A 233 -33.82 10.86 11.95
C SER A 233 -34.13 10.56 10.48
N GLY A 234 -33.23 9.93 9.69
CA GLY A 234 -33.55 9.50 8.32
C GLY A 234 -34.52 8.32 8.28
N ARG A 235 -34.38 7.39 9.24
CA ARG A 235 -35.30 6.25 9.41
C ARG A 235 -36.64 6.67 10.01
N ALA A 236 -36.66 7.64 10.92
CA ALA A 236 -37.86 8.27 11.49
C ALA A 236 -38.58 9.18 10.47
N ALA A 237 -37.84 9.90 9.62
CA ALA A 237 -38.40 10.65 8.51
C ALA A 237 -39.01 9.72 7.43
N ARG A 238 -38.36 8.57 7.15
CA ARG A 238 -38.95 7.52 6.30
C ARG A 238 -40.15 6.84 6.96
N ALA A 239 -40.15 6.63 8.27
CA ALA A 239 -41.29 6.09 9.01
C ALA A 239 -42.49 7.07 9.00
N ARG A 240 -42.26 8.39 9.10
CA ARG A 240 -43.30 9.41 8.92
C ARG A 240 -43.87 9.46 7.51
N ARG A 241 -43.04 9.27 6.46
CA ARG A 241 -43.51 9.20 5.06
C ARG A 241 -44.26 7.91 4.72
N ARG A 242 -44.11 6.85 5.51
CA ARG A 242 -44.84 5.59 5.36
C ARG A 242 -46.10 5.50 6.21
N ARG A 243 -46.56 6.58 6.85
CA ARG A 243 -47.90 6.57 7.46
C ARG A 243 -48.91 6.46 6.31
N PRO A 244 -49.63 5.34 6.17
CA PRO A 244 -50.60 5.18 5.10
C PRO A 244 -51.64 6.27 5.29
N ARG A 245 -51.90 7.03 4.22
CA ARG A 245 -52.96 8.03 4.12
C ARG A 245 -54.28 7.28 4.27
N ARG A 246 -54.69 7.03 5.51
CA ARG A 246 -55.90 6.31 5.87
C ARG A 246 -57.06 7.17 5.39
N ARG A 247 -57.63 6.76 4.25
CA ARG A 247 -58.98 7.04 3.74
C ARG A 247 -59.67 8.28 4.33
N ALA A 248 -59.52 9.41 3.64
CA ALA A 248 -60.58 10.41 3.59
C ALA A 248 -61.50 10.05 2.41
N SER A 249 -62.29 8.99 2.58
CA SER A 249 -63.32 8.58 1.61
C SER A 249 -64.54 8.04 2.37
N SER A 250 -65.21 8.93 3.12
CA SER A 250 -66.52 8.62 3.71
C SER A 250 -67.39 9.87 3.86
N ARG A 251 -67.42 10.73 2.84
CA ARG A 251 -68.38 11.85 2.80
C ARG A 251 -68.86 12.16 1.38
N ALA A 252 -69.34 11.12 0.68
CA ALA A 252 -69.99 11.27 -0.62
C ALA A 252 -71.23 10.35 -0.77
N LYS A 253 -71.94 10.05 0.32
CA LYS A 253 -73.13 9.19 0.28
C LYS A 253 -74.27 9.60 1.21
N VAL A 254 -74.53 10.92 1.34
CA VAL A 254 -75.72 11.46 2.05
C VAL A 254 -76.33 12.66 1.32
N ALA A 255 -76.26 12.69 -0.02
CA ALA A 255 -76.92 13.73 -0.82
C ALA A 255 -77.70 13.12 -2.01
N ARG A 256 -78.36 11.98 -1.76
CA ARG A 256 -79.39 11.41 -2.63
C ARG A 256 -80.48 10.81 -1.74
N SER A 257 -81.16 11.68 -1.00
CA SER A 257 -82.46 11.42 -0.37
C SER A 257 -82.99 12.75 0.17
N ALA A 258 -83.38 13.63 -0.74
CA ALA A 258 -84.30 14.74 -0.51
C ALA A 258 -84.91 15.07 -1.87
#